data_AF-A0A3S1AJV7-F1
#
_entry.id   AF-A0A3S1AJV7-F1
#
_cell.length_a   1.000
_cell.length_b   1.000
_cell.length_c   1.000
_cell.angle_alpha   90.00
_cell.angle_beta   90.00
_cell.angle_gamma   90.00
#
_symmetry.space_group_name_H-M   'P 1'
#
loop_
_entity.id
_entity.type
_entity.pdbx_description
1 polymer ?
#
loop_
_entity_poly.entity_id
_entity_poly.type
_entity_poly.pdbx_seq_one_letter_code
_entity_poly.pdbx_strand_id
1 'polypeptide(L)'
;MGIAERTGIIWVPEDDIDLLAVGLDEDYDDSDVQSMININQAGRDWLDNKISLSDYCDILEANNIPDPFELVGEFCEHTELIMRAGL
;
A
#
# COMPACT_ATOMS: atom_id res chain seq x y z
N MET A 1 -12.01 -7.61 -3.76
CA MET A 1 -11.12 -8.78 -3.80
C MET A 1 -9.97 -8.37 -2.90
N GLY A 2 -9.93 -8.85 -1.67
CA GLY A 2 -9.05 -8.30 -0.62
C GLY A 2 -7.69 -8.99 -0.59
N ILE A 3 -6.65 -8.28 -0.17
CA ILE A 3 -5.26 -8.75 -0.13
C ILE A 3 -5.05 -9.89 0.88
N ALA A 4 -5.92 -10.01 1.90
CA ALA A 4 -5.80 -11.00 2.97
C ALA A 4 -7.08 -11.84 3.14
N GLU A 5 -7.12 -13.05 2.58
CA GLU A 5 -8.14 -14.05 2.94
C GLU A 5 -7.56 -15.14 3.83
N ARG A 6 -8.38 -15.62 4.77
CA ARG A 6 -8.03 -16.63 5.79
C ARG A 6 -7.97 -18.05 5.19
N THR A 7 -7.13 -18.24 4.17
CA THR A 7 -7.03 -19.49 3.38
C THR A 7 -5.95 -20.46 3.88
N GLY A 8 -5.23 -20.12 4.95
CA GLY A 8 -4.23 -20.98 5.59
C GLY A 8 -2.79 -20.80 5.08
N ILE A 9 -2.58 -19.95 4.07
CA ILE A 9 -1.26 -19.47 3.64
C ILE A 9 -1.30 -17.95 3.76
N ILE A 10 -0.61 -17.40 4.76
CA ILE A 10 -0.44 -15.96 4.91
C ILE A 10 0.77 -15.60 4.06
N TRP A 11 0.57 -14.78 3.03
CA TRP A 11 1.68 -14.20 2.30
C TRP A 11 2.37 -13.15 3.18
N VAL A 12 3.66 -13.35 3.42
CA VAL A 12 4.50 -12.45 4.20
C VAL A 12 5.53 -11.86 3.24
N PRO A 13 5.47 -10.54 2.95
CA PRO A 13 6.49 -9.91 2.13
C PRO A 13 7.85 -9.84 2.84
N GLU A 14 8.92 -9.62 2.08
CA GLU A 14 10.24 -9.31 2.65
C GLU A 14 10.35 -7.84 3.10
N ASP A 15 9.68 -6.92 2.40
CA ASP A 15 9.58 -5.48 2.71
C ASP A 15 8.09 -5.10 2.89
N ASP A 16 7.76 -4.36 3.95
CA ASP A 16 6.37 -3.94 4.21
C ASP A 16 5.82 -2.99 3.13
N ILE A 17 6.71 -2.32 2.38
CA ILE A 17 6.31 -1.56 1.20
C ILE A 17 5.64 -2.44 0.13
N ASP A 18 5.94 -3.74 0.06
CA ASP A 18 5.39 -4.62 -0.96
C ASP A 18 3.87 -4.80 -0.80
N LEU A 19 3.33 -4.50 0.39
CA LEU A 19 1.89 -4.46 0.65
C LEU A 19 1.23 -3.14 0.20
N LEU A 20 2.03 -2.08 0.05
CA LEU A 20 1.58 -0.75 -0.38
C LEU A 20 1.95 -0.44 -1.83
N ALA A 21 2.86 -1.21 -2.42
CA ALA A 21 3.40 -0.98 -3.74
C ALA A 21 2.31 -1.12 -4.79
N VAL A 22 2.16 -0.08 -5.63
CA VAL A 22 1.28 -0.12 -6.79
C VAL A 22 2.09 -0.50 -8.04
N GLY A 23 1.49 -1.31 -8.90
CA GLY A 23 2.06 -1.74 -10.19
C GLY A 23 1.39 -1.05 -11.37
N LEU A 24 2.06 -1.06 -12.52
CA LEU A 24 1.53 -0.55 -13.78
C LEU A 24 0.91 -1.70 -14.61
N ASP A 25 -0.20 -1.42 -15.28
CA ASP A 25 -0.80 -2.33 -16.26
C ASP A 25 -0.15 -2.18 -17.64
N GLU A 26 -0.34 -3.12 -18.55
CA GLU A 26 0.34 -3.21 -19.87
C GLU A 26 0.14 -1.95 -20.75
N ASP A 27 -0.92 -1.17 -20.53
CA ASP A 27 -1.29 0.04 -21.27
C ASP A 27 -0.98 1.35 -20.52
N TYR A 28 0.03 1.36 -19.64
CA TYR A 28 0.41 2.54 -18.85
C TYR A 28 1.02 3.68 -19.71
N ASP A 29 0.83 4.92 -19.26
CA ASP A 29 1.49 6.10 -19.82
C ASP A 29 2.54 6.72 -18.88
N ASP A 30 3.24 7.76 -19.35
CA ASP A 30 4.28 8.43 -18.56
C ASP A 30 3.74 9.04 -17.25
N SER A 31 2.46 9.43 -17.23
CA SER A 31 1.81 9.97 -16.03
C SER A 31 1.54 8.88 -15.01
N ASP A 32 1.16 7.67 -15.44
CA ASP A 32 1.01 6.51 -14.57
C ASP A 32 2.34 6.13 -13.91
N VAL A 33 3.45 6.15 -14.67
CA VAL A 33 4.80 5.91 -14.14
C VAL A 33 5.14 6.92 -13.05
N GLN A 34 4.85 8.20 -13.29
CA GLN A 34 5.12 9.25 -12.32
C GLN A 34 4.26 9.09 -11.07
N SER A 35 2.98 8.73 -11.23
CA SER A 35 2.07 8.45 -10.12
C SER A 35 2.53 7.26 -9.29
N MET A 36 2.95 6.17 -9.93
CA MET A 36 3.53 5.01 -9.24
C MET A 36 4.76 5.40 -8.40
N ILE A 37 5.70 6.17 -8.97
CA ILE A 37 6.89 6.63 -8.25
C ILE A 37 6.48 7.47 -7.03
N ASN A 38 5.53 8.39 -7.20
CA ASN A 38 5.05 9.25 -6.12
C ASN A 38 4.41 8.46 -4.99
N ILE A 39 3.53 7.50 -5.33
CA ILE A 39 2.82 6.66 -4.36
C ILE A 39 3.80 5.80 -3.58
N ASN A 40 4.71 5.10 -4.28
CA ASN A 40 5.66 4.19 -3.63
C ASN A 40 6.65 4.96 -2.72
N GLN A 41 7.09 6.15 -3.13
CA GLN A 41 7.92 7.00 -2.28
C GLN A 41 7.15 7.49 -1.05
N ALA A 42 5.90 7.93 -1.23
CA ALA A 42 5.05 8.39 -0.12
C ALA A 42 4.74 7.25 0.87
N GLY A 43 4.52 6.03 0.38
CA GLY A 43 4.37 4.84 1.22
C GLY A 43 5.59 4.61 2.11
N ARG A 44 6.81 4.68 1.54
CA ARG A 44 8.06 4.57 2.33
C ARG A 44 8.19 5.70 3.34
N ASP A 45 7.89 6.93 2.94
CA ASP A 45 8.00 8.09 3.83
C ASP A 45 6.96 8.03 4.97
N TRP A 46 5.79 7.44 4.74
CA TRP A 46 4.80 7.18 5.77
C TRP A 46 5.26 6.10 6.75
N LEU A 47 5.78 4.96 6.25
CA LEU A 47 6.34 3.88 7.09
C LEU A 47 7.52 4.36 7.94
N ASP A 48 8.37 5.23 7.38
CA ASP A 48 9.49 5.87 8.08
C ASP A 48 9.06 6.98 9.06
N ASN A 49 7.76 7.25 9.20
CA ASN A 49 7.19 8.36 9.99
C ASN A 49 7.68 9.76 9.59
N LYS A 50 8.06 9.97 8.32
CA LYS A 50 8.44 11.29 7.79
C LYS A 50 7.23 12.14 7.41
N ILE A 51 6.13 11.50 7.01
CA ILE A 51 4.84 12.13 6.71
C ILE A 51 3.73 11.49 7.53
N SER A 52 2.65 12.25 7.78
CA SER A 52 1.50 11.72 8.51
C SER A 52 0.63 10.82 7.64
N LEU A 53 -0.25 10.03 8.27
CA LEU A 53 -1.27 9.27 7.55
C LEU A 53 -2.15 10.18 6.67
N SER A 54 -2.49 11.37 7.15
CA SER A 54 -3.29 12.33 6.37
C SER A 54 -2.54 12.76 5.11
N ASP A 55 -1.25 13.11 5.24
CA ASP A 55 -0.43 13.52 4.10
C ASP A 55 -0.28 12.37 3.08
N TYR A 56 -0.16 11.14 3.56
CA TYR A 56 -0.11 9.97 2.68
C TYR A 56 -1.43 9.77 1.92
N CYS A 57 -2.57 9.86 2.61
CA CYS A 57 -3.89 9.79 1.97
C CYS A 57 -4.10 10.90 0.93
N ASP A 58 -3.67 12.13 1.23
CA ASP A 58 -3.75 13.26 0.29
C ASP A 58 -2.92 12.99 -0.98
N ILE A 59 -1.75 12.35 -0.86
CA ILE A 59 -0.91 11.96 -2.00
C ILE A 59 -1.57 10.85 -2.81
N LEU A 60 -2.19 9.86 -2.15
CA LEU A 60 -2.93 8.79 -2.82
C LEU A 60 -4.10 9.35 -3.65
N GLU A 61 -4.91 10.23 -3.05
CA GLU A 61 -6.00 10.94 -3.74
C GLU A 61 -5.50 11.77 -4.92
N ALA A 62 -4.39 12.51 -4.75
CA ALA A 62 -3.79 13.29 -5.82
C ALA A 62 -3.28 12.45 -7.00
N ASN A 63 -3.01 11.16 -6.78
CA ASN A 63 -2.58 10.20 -7.80
C ASN A 63 -3.72 9.25 -8.21
N ASN A 64 -4.98 9.66 -8.02
CA ASN A 64 -6.19 8.96 -8.46
C ASN A 64 -6.41 7.57 -7.82
N ILE A 65 -5.82 7.31 -6.64
CA ILE A 65 -6.17 6.12 -5.87
C ILE A 65 -7.52 6.38 -5.17
N PRO A 66 -8.59 5.66 -5.52
CA PRO A 66 -9.86 5.81 -4.85
C PRO A 66 -9.76 5.26 -3.42
N ASP A 67 -10.46 5.91 -2.51
CA ASP A 67 -10.64 5.48 -1.11
C ASP A 67 -9.32 5.15 -0.36
N PRO A 68 -8.37 6.10 -0.21
CA PRO A 68 -7.07 5.85 0.43
C PRO A 68 -7.13 5.21 1.82
N PHE A 69 -8.15 5.56 2.61
CA PHE A 69 -8.35 5.00 3.94
C PHE A 69 -8.71 3.51 3.92
N GLU A 70 -9.39 3.04 2.88
CA GLU A 70 -9.69 1.61 2.71
C GLU A 70 -8.39 0.85 2.43
N LEU A 71 -7.55 1.33 1.50
CA LEU A 71 -6.24 0.74 1.19
C LEU A 71 -5.33 0.68 2.42
N VAL A 72 -5.24 1.77 3.19
CA VAL A 72 -4.45 1.78 4.43
C VAL A 72 -5.07 0.85 5.48
N GLY A 73 -6.40 0.76 5.53
CA GLY A 73 -7.12 -0.19 6.39
C GLY A 73 -6.73 -1.63 6.07
N GLU A 74 -6.77 -2.03 4.80
CA GLU A 74 -6.35 -3.36 4.36
C GLU A 74 -4.88 -3.66 4.70
N PHE A 75 -3.98 -2.68 4.54
CA PHE A 75 -2.59 -2.80 4.97
C PHE A 75 -2.47 -3.07 6.48
N CYS A 76 -3.17 -2.29 7.30
CA CYS A 76 -3.17 -2.45 8.76
C CYS A 76 -3.75 -3.80 9.17
N GLU A 77 -4.82 -4.24 8.52
CA GLU A 77 -5.44 -5.54 8.78
C GLU A 77 -4.50 -6.68 8.39
N HIS A 78 -3.81 -6.59 7.24
CA HIS A 78 -2.86 -7.62 6.81
C HIS A 78 -1.63 -7.69 7.73
N THR A 79 -1.05 -6.56 8.09
CA THR A 79 0.07 -6.51 9.04
C THR A 79 -0.34 -7.02 10.42
N GLU A 80 -1.55 -6.69 10.91
CA GLU A 80 -2.09 -7.24 12.15
C GLU A 80 -2.33 -8.76 12.04
N LEU A 81 -2.82 -9.26 10.90
CA LEU A 81 -2.96 -10.69 10.65
C LEU A 81 -1.61 -11.40 10.68
N ILE A 82 -0.54 -10.83 10.09
CA ILE A 82 0.82 -11.36 10.20
C ILE A 82 1.30 -11.34 11.66
N MET A 83 1.13 -10.23 12.38
CA MET A 83 1.55 -10.12 13.79
C MET A 83 0.80 -11.10 14.71
N ARG A 84 -0.51 -11.31 14.48
CA ARG A 84 -1.35 -12.24 15.25
C ARG A 84 -1.17 -13.69 14.85
N ALA A 85 -0.84 -13.96 13.59
CA ALA A 85 -0.52 -15.28 13.09
C ALA A 85 0.97 -15.64 13.22
N GLY A 86 1.80 -14.72 13.73
CA GLY A 86 3.19 -14.99 14.09
C GLY A 86 3.25 -16.27 14.93
N LEU A 87 3.88 -17.36 14.44
CA LEU A 87 5.30 -17.53 14.11
C LEU A 87 6.18 -17.42 15.35
#